data_AF-A0A3Q0RLK4-F1
#
_entry.id   AF-A0A3Q0RLK4-F1
#
_cell.length_a   1.000
_cell.length_b   1.000
_cell.length_c   1.000
_cell.angle_alpha   90.00
_cell.angle_beta   90.00
_cell.angle_gamma   90.00
#
_symmetry.space_group_name_H-M   'P 1'
#
loop_
_entity.id
_entity.type
_entity.pdbx_description
1 polymer ?
#
loop_
_entity_poly.entity_id
_entity_poly.type
_entity_poly.pdbx_seq_one_letter_code
_entity_poly.pdbx_strand_id
1 'polypeptide(L)'
;LEARLREEYRMEREKVNSKPLGMAFVTFEDERAAAIILKDFNACKFHGCQCRREPKSSLFSDKLRTHNWTVSYAPDPQNVYW
;
A
#
# COMPACT_ATOMS: atom_id res chain seq x y z
N LEU A 1 -2.70 37.89 8.78
CA LEU A 1 -1.75 36.75 8.77
C LEU A 1 -2.47 35.41 8.85
N GLU A 2 -3.29 35.18 9.87
CA GLU A 2 -4.05 33.92 10.07
C GLU A 2 -4.93 33.53 8.85
N ALA A 3 -5.67 34.49 8.28
CA ALA A 3 -6.50 34.22 7.10
C ALA A 3 -5.69 33.76 5.87
N ARG A 4 -4.51 34.36 5.64
CA ARG A 4 -3.60 33.96 4.56
C ARG A 4 -3.08 32.53 4.77
N LEU A 5 -2.71 32.18 6.00
CA LEU A 5 -2.22 30.84 6.34
C LEU A 5 -3.32 29.77 6.18
N ARG A 6 -4.57 30.08 6.54
CA ARG A 6 -5.72 29.18 6.31
C ARG A 6 -5.99 28.96 4.83
N GLU A 7 -5.86 30.01 4.03
CA GLU A 7 -6.01 29.92 2.57
C GLU A 7 -4.93 29.03 1.94
N GLU A 8 -3.66 29.27 2.30
CA GLU A 8 -2.52 28.46 1.85
C GLU A 8 -2.68 26.99 2.24
N TYR A 9 -3.12 26.70 3.46
CA TYR A 9 -3.43 25.34 3.91
C TYR A 9 -4.55 24.69 3.08
N ARG A 10 -5.62 25.43 2.77
CA ARG A 10 -6.72 24.91 1.94
C ARG A 10 -6.24 24.59 0.53
N MET A 11 -5.50 25.50 -0.10
CA MET A 11 -4.95 25.28 -1.44
C MET A 11 -4.00 24.07 -1.47
N GLU A 12 -3.22 23.85 -0.43
CA GLU A 12 -2.31 22.70 -0.37
C GLU A 12 -3.06 21.39 -0.19
N ARG A 13 -4.14 21.38 0.61
CA ARG A 13 -5.01 20.20 0.77
C ARG A 13 -5.66 19.76 -0.54
N GLU A 14 -6.02 20.68 -1.42
CA GLU A 14 -6.61 20.35 -2.73
C GLU A 14 -5.61 19.66 -3.66
N LYS A 15 -4.30 19.87 -3.46
CA LYS A 15 -3.24 19.26 -4.26
C LYS A 15 -2.87 17.84 -3.82
N VAL A 16 -3.40 17.34 -2.71
CA VAL A 16 -3.02 16.02 -2.14
C VAL A 16 -3.11 14.90 -3.18
N ASN A 17 -4.12 14.94 -4.06
CA ASN A 17 -4.32 13.91 -5.07
C ASN A 17 -3.39 14.03 -6.29
N SER A 18 -2.66 15.15 -6.44
CA SER A 18 -1.81 15.39 -7.61
C SER A 18 -0.51 14.58 -7.59
N LYS A 19 -0.05 14.16 -6.41
CA LYS A 19 1.21 13.44 -6.20
C LYS A 19 1.03 12.32 -5.16
N PRO A 20 0.38 11.21 -5.52
CA PRO A 20 0.19 10.10 -4.58
C PRO A 20 1.54 9.44 -4.24
N LEU A 21 1.68 9.00 -2.98
CA LEU A 21 2.91 8.36 -2.48
C LEU A 21 3.14 6.95 -3.06
N GLY A 22 2.10 6.34 -3.67
CA GLY A 22 2.19 4.99 -4.24
C GLY A 22 2.11 3.87 -3.21
N MET A 23 1.57 4.15 -2.02
CA MET A 23 1.34 3.17 -0.95
C MET A 23 0.00 3.39 -0.26
N ALA A 24 -0.49 2.36 0.43
CA ALA A 24 -1.71 2.42 1.22
C ALA A 24 -1.62 1.48 2.43
N PHE A 25 -2.35 1.81 3.49
CA PHE A 25 -2.63 0.89 4.59
C PHE A 25 -3.99 0.23 4.34
N VAL A 26 -4.06 -1.09 4.47
CA VAL A 26 -5.28 -1.88 4.28
C VAL A 26 -5.55 -2.67 5.54
N THR A 27 -6.76 -2.55 6.07
CA THR A 27 -7.22 -3.27 7.26
C THR A 27 -8.24 -4.32 6.84
N PHE A 28 -8.19 -5.48 7.50
CA PHE A 28 -9.14 -6.57 7.31
C PHE A 28 -9.87 -6.85 8.62
N GLU A 29 -11.06 -7.43 8.54
CA GLU A 29 -11.84 -7.81 9.72
C GLU A 29 -11.17 -8.94 10.53
N ASP A 30 -10.43 -9.82 9.85
CA ASP A 30 -9.75 -10.98 10.45
C ASP A 30 -8.25 -10.97 10.07
N GLU A 31 -7.40 -11.27 11.06
CA GLU A 31 -5.97 -11.49 10.90
C GLU A 31 -5.66 -12.58 9.87
N ARG A 32 -6.51 -13.61 9.78
CA ARG A 32 -6.35 -14.71 8.80
C ARG A 32 -6.31 -14.19 7.37
N ALA A 33 -7.13 -13.19 7.04
CA ALA A 33 -7.15 -12.60 5.70
C ALA A 33 -5.82 -11.89 5.39
N ALA A 34 -5.30 -11.11 6.34
CA ALA A 34 -4.01 -10.45 6.22
C ALA A 34 -2.87 -11.47 6.04
N ALA A 35 -2.86 -12.55 6.83
CA ALA A 35 -1.87 -13.61 6.74
C ALA A 35 -1.91 -14.36 5.39
N ILE A 36 -3.11 -14.65 4.87
CA ILE A 36 -3.28 -15.29 3.56
C ILE A 36 -2.71 -14.40 2.45
N ILE A 37 -3.04 -13.10 2.45
CA ILE A 37 -2.57 -12.15 1.45
C ILE A 37 -1.05 -12.00 1.55
N LEU A 38 -0.51 -11.83 2.74
CA LEU A 38 0.94 -11.72 2.94
C LEU A 38 1.68 -12.96 2.42
N LYS A 39 1.14 -14.16 2.69
CA LYS A 39 1.72 -15.42 2.21
C LYS A 39 1.69 -15.51 0.69
N ASP A 40 0.59 -15.09 0.08
CA ASP A 40 0.41 -15.15 -1.38
C ASP A 40 1.37 -14.20 -2.11
N PHE A 41 1.51 -12.95 -1.64
CA PHE A 41 2.42 -11.96 -2.22
C PHE A 41 3.90 -12.22 -1.93
N ASN A 42 4.22 -13.08 -0.95
CA ASN A 42 5.59 -13.50 -0.64
C ASN A 42 5.86 -14.97 -1.00
N ALA A 43 4.93 -15.65 -1.67
CA ALA A 43 5.11 -17.01 -2.13
C ALA A 43 6.26 -17.05 -3.15
N CYS A 44 7.33 -17.75 -2.80
CA CYS A 44 8.57 -17.87 -3.58
C CYS A 44 9.53 -16.66 -3.55
N LYS A 45 9.87 -16.20 -2.34
CA LYS A 45 11.08 -15.37 -2.09
C LYS A 45 12.26 -16.14 -1.47
N PHE A 46 12.13 -17.46 -1.29
CA PHE A 46 13.11 -18.30 -0.57
C PHE A 46 13.92 -19.19 -1.52
N HIS A 47 15.24 -19.26 -1.29
CA HIS A 47 16.22 -20.19 -1.90
C HIS A 47 16.62 -19.99 -3.38
N GLY A 48 16.69 -18.76 -3.89
CA GLY A 48 17.29 -18.52 -5.22
C GLY A 48 16.51 -19.10 -6.41
N CYS A 49 15.34 -19.69 -6.19
CA CYS A 49 14.38 -20.05 -7.24
C CYS A 49 13.84 -18.74 -7.81
N GLN A 50 14.10 -18.45 -9.08
CA GLN A 50 13.42 -17.36 -9.82
C GLN A 50 11.96 -17.73 -10.16
N CYS A 51 11.34 -18.53 -9.32
CA CYS A 51 10.02 -19.08 -9.55
C CYS A 51 9.02 -18.04 -9.03
N ARG A 52 8.94 -16.88 -9.70
CA ARG A 52 7.94 -15.86 -9.40
C ARG A 52 6.56 -16.46 -9.61
N ARG A 53 5.99 -17.05 -8.55
CA ARG A 53 4.58 -17.36 -8.54
C ARG A 53 3.88 -16.02 -8.36
N GLU A 54 3.20 -15.57 -9.40
CA GLU A 54 2.37 -14.37 -9.27
C GLU A 54 1.33 -14.61 -8.18
N PRO A 55 1.01 -13.57 -7.37
CA PRO A 55 -0.11 -13.64 -6.44
C PRO A 55 -1.39 -14.06 -7.18
N LYS A 56 -2.36 -14.61 -6.45
CA LYS A 56 -3.67 -14.94 -7.01
C LYS A 56 -4.23 -13.75 -7.78
N SER A 57 -4.50 -13.98 -9.07
CA SER A 57 -5.03 -12.95 -9.95
C SER A 57 -6.52 -12.70 -9.68
N SER A 58 -6.92 -11.45 -9.88
CA SER A 58 -8.30 -11.00 -9.92
C SER A 58 -8.57 -10.26 -11.23
N LEU A 59 -9.82 -9.91 -11.49
CA LEU A 59 -10.23 -9.08 -12.64
C LEU A 59 -9.49 -7.74 -12.73
N PHE A 60 -8.86 -7.28 -11.64
CA PHE A 60 -8.15 -6.01 -11.57
C PHE A 60 -6.63 -6.15 -11.54
N SER A 61 -6.08 -7.38 -11.47
CA SER A 61 -4.65 -7.60 -11.26
C SER A 61 -3.77 -6.96 -12.33
N ASP A 62 -4.16 -7.04 -13.60
CA ASP A 62 -3.40 -6.44 -14.71
C ASP A 62 -3.49 -4.91 -14.70
N LYS A 63 -4.71 -4.39 -14.47
CA LYS A 63 -4.95 -2.94 -14.39
C LYS A 63 -4.17 -2.30 -13.25
N LEU A 64 -4.06 -3.00 -12.13
CA LEU A 64 -3.37 -2.56 -10.92
C LEU A 64 -1.90 -2.96 -10.87
N ARG A 65 -1.45 -3.79 -11.82
CA ARG A 65 -0.10 -4.37 -11.88
C ARG A 65 0.33 -4.98 -10.55
N THR A 66 -0.52 -5.81 -9.95
CA THR A 66 -0.32 -6.36 -8.59
C THR A 66 0.97 -7.17 -8.43
N HIS A 67 1.52 -7.70 -9.53
CA HIS A 67 2.83 -8.37 -9.54
C HIS A 67 4.00 -7.45 -9.15
N ASN A 68 3.84 -6.13 -9.19
CA ASN A 68 4.85 -5.15 -8.78
C ASN A 68 4.68 -4.68 -7.32
N TRP A 69 3.66 -5.17 -6.61
CA TRP A 69 3.39 -4.70 -5.26
C TRP A 69 4.30 -5.39 -4.25
N THR A 70 4.72 -4.64 -3.23
CA THR A 70 5.35 -5.19 -2.04
C THR A 70 4.35 -5.15 -0.90
N VAL A 71 4.13 -6.29 -0.24
CA VAL A 71 3.17 -6.43 0.84
C VAL A 71 3.88 -6.88 2.12
N SER A 72 3.64 -6.15 3.20
CA SER A 72 4.16 -6.38 4.55
C SER A 72 3.11 -5.98 5.58
N TYR A 73 3.25 -6.45 6.82
CA TYR A 73 2.47 -5.90 7.93
C TYR A 73 2.78 -4.42 8.12
N ALA A 74 1.73 -3.65 8.41
CA ALA A 74 1.88 -2.26 8.80
C ALA A 74 2.60 -2.17 10.15
N PRO A 75 3.50 -1.20 10.35
CA PRO A 75 4.01 -0.89 11.69
C PRO A 75 2.88 -0.34 12.58
N ASP A 76 3.13 -0.31 13.88
CA ASP A 76 2.28 0.44 14.81
C ASP A 76 2.12 1.90 14.32
N PRO A 77 0.93 2.51 14.41
CA PRO A 77 0.73 3.89 13.98
C PRO A 77 1.71 4.89 14.60
N GLN A 78 2.19 4.65 15.83
CA GLN A 78 3.19 5.50 16.50
C GLN A 78 4.60 5.36 15.93
N ASN A 79 4.85 4.28 15.18
CA ASN A 79 6.14 3.99 14.55
C ASN A 79 6.19 4.44 13.08
N VAL A 80 5.16 5.14 12.58
CA VAL A 80 5.14 5.73 11.24
C VAL A 80 5.67 7.16 11.28
N TYR A 81 6.72 7.43 10.52
CA TYR A 81 7.24 8.77 10.27
C TYR A 81 6.66 9.28 8.94
N TRP A 82 5.73 10.23 9.01
CA TRP A 82 4.99 10.79 7.86
C TRP A 82 5.75 11.90 7.13
#